data_AF-A0A9D8BQZ2-F1
#
_entry.id   AF-A0A9D8BQZ2-F1
#
_cell.length_a   1.000
_cell.length_b   1.000
_cell.length_c   1.000
_cell.angle_alpha   90.00
_cell.angle_beta   90.00
_cell.angle_gamma   90.00
#
_symmetry.space_group_name_H-M   'P 1'
#
loop_
_entity.id
_entity.type
_entity.pdbx_description
1 polymer ?
#
loop_
_entity_poly.entity_id
_entity_poly.type
_entity_poly.pdbx_seq_one_letter_code
_entity_poly.pdbx_strand_id
1 'polypeptide(L)'
;MTVTQTARETFDLLTRDLRALYYLPPTAYNQTLINRIQFSRFTKLSQRMAAQQKGLAGAESDEEKEEPLIGLPIDLTIIGSDKEGGDSLTFVTYQMDLGTIPMEPWALARVKYWVEGGNVFRAEGPVTVEKIPRCQSDLIAQISPPFGPKPARAEAEAKEPEQPQSAEDYLKGVPRELVARNVRAFDLGFGYWTDEGWKEASDWVAHERRYRNPPFDIGPEDPSFALIAGWNRSRPSDGIPAYVTVTLALGYGKDSAKTRAFRTRIRLMNSTETYEPFLAAFALSSTPYSMPAARPPFRR
;
A
#
# COMPACT_ATOMS: atom_id res chain seq x y z
N MET A 1 -9.82 32.48 -10.46
CA MET A 1 -9.66 32.04 -9.06
C MET A 1 -9.93 30.54 -8.89
N THR A 2 -10.87 29.95 -9.62
CA THR A 2 -11.29 28.53 -9.50
C THR A 2 -10.16 27.50 -9.67
N VAL A 3 -9.26 27.69 -10.63
CA VAL A 3 -8.23 26.69 -10.99
C VAL A 3 -7.23 26.42 -9.87
N THR A 4 -6.80 27.45 -9.14
CA THR A 4 -5.89 27.29 -8.00
C THR A 4 -6.56 26.54 -6.86
N GLN A 5 -7.85 26.79 -6.62
CA GLN A 5 -8.62 26.10 -5.60
C GLN A 5 -8.82 24.63 -5.95
N THR A 6 -9.20 24.31 -7.20
CA THR A 6 -9.33 22.92 -7.67
C THR A 6 -8.01 22.16 -7.53
N ALA A 7 -6.88 22.77 -7.91
CA ALA A 7 -5.57 22.14 -7.74
C ALA A 7 -5.25 21.87 -6.26
N ARG A 8 -5.55 22.82 -5.37
CA ARG A 8 -5.35 22.66 -3.94
C ARG A 8 -6.21 21.52 -3.37
N GLU A 9 -7.51 21.51 -3.66
CA GLU A 9 -8.43 20.46 -3.19
C GLU A 9 -7.99 19.08 -3.69
N THR A 10 -7.56 18.99 -4.96
CA THR A 10 -7.02 17.76 -5.55
C THR A 10 -5.78 17.27 -4.79
N PHE A 11 -4.82 18.16 -4.52
CA PHE A 11 -3.60 17.79 -3.80
C PHE A 11 -3.85 17.49 -2.32
N ASP A 12 -4.74 18.22 -1.66
CA ASP A 12 -5.08 17.99 -0.26
C ASP A 12 -5.73 16.60 -0.10
N LEU A 13 -6.64 16.24 -1.02
CA LEU A 13 -7.29 14.93 -1.06
C LEU A 13 -6.30 13.79 -1.33
N LEU A 14 -5.47 13.94 -2.37
CA LEU A 14 -4.46 12.95 -2.72
C LEU A 14 -3.40 12.79 -1.61
N THR A 15 -2.99 13.90 -0.98
CA THR A 15 -2.06 13.90 0.15
C THR A 15 -2.64 13.19 1.36
N ARG A 16 -3.92 13.45 1.68
CA ARG A 16 -4.62 12.76 2.77
C ARG A 16 -4.61 11.25 2.54
N ASP A 17 -5.00 10.81 1.35
CA ASP A 17 -5.09 9.39 1.04
C ASP A 17 -3.70 8.72 1.04
N LEU A 18 -2.70 9.33 0.40
CA LEU A 18 -1.33 8.79 0.38
C LEU A 18 -0.66 8.76 1.76
N ARG A 19 -1.03 9.67 2.67
CA ARG A 19 -0.55 9.63 4.06
C ARG A 19 -1.23 8.55 4.89
N ALA A 20 -2.41 8.09 4.48
CA ALA A 20 -3.14 6.98 5.09
C ALA A 20 -2.79 5.63 4.44
N LEU A 21 -1.78 5.58 3.56
CA LEU A 21 -1.38 4.39 2.82
C LEU A 21 -0.99 3.24 3.77
N TYR A 22 -1.53 2.05 3.49
CA TYR A 22 -1.16 0.82 4.17
C TYR A 22 0.17 0.32 3.61
N TYR A 23 1.19 0.21 4.46
CA TYR A 23 2.55 -0.03 3.99
C TYR A 23 3.15 -1.40 4.30
N LEU A 24 2.43 -2.21 5.08
CA LEU A 24 2.93 -3.51 5.51
C LEU A 24 2.64 -4.58 4.45
N PRO A 25 3.43 -5.67 4.41
CA PRO A 25 3.18 -6.77 3.50
C PRO A 25 1.86 -7.50 3.86
N PRO A 26 1.21 -8.18 2.89
CA PRO A 26 -0.01 -8.97 3.13
C PRO A 26 0.12 -9.99 4.28
N THR A 27 1.30 -10.56 4.48
CA THR A 27 1.58 -11.49 5.58
C THR A 27 1.40 -10.83 6.96
N ALA A 28 1.88 -9.61 7.13
CA ALA A 28 1.76 -8.85 8.38
C ALA A 28 0.31 -8.41 8.63
N TYR A 29 -0.41 -8.03 7.57
CA TYR A 29 -1.84 -7.75 7.64
C TYR A 29 -2.61 -8.99 8.14
N ASN A 30 -2.38 -10.13 7.49
CA ASN A 30 -3.05 -11.39 7.83
C ASN A 30 -2.78 -11.82 9.28
N GLN A 31 -1.54 -11.73 9.76
CA GLN A 31 -1.23 -12.02 11.16
C GLN A 31 -2.01 -11.12 12.13
N THR A 32 -2.06 -9.82 11.84
CA THR A 32 -2.79 -8.85 12.66
C THR A 32 -4.29 -9.16 12.68
N LEU A 33 -4.85 -9.49 11.51
CA LEU A 33 -6.25 -9.86 11.36
C LEU A 33 -6.60 -11.13 12.14
N ILE A 34 -5.79 -12.18 12.00
CA ILE A 34 -5.97 -13.48 12.68
C ILE A 34 -5.97 -13.28 14.20
N ASN A 35 -4.96 -12.58 14.73
CA ASN A 35 -4.84 -12.32 16.17
C ASN A 35 -6.06 -11.56 16.72
N ARG A 36 -6.62 -10.63 15.94
CA ARG A 36 -7.82 -9.87 16.32
C ARG A 36 -9.08 -10.71 16.28
N ILE A 37 -9.25 -11.55 15.26
CA ILE A 37 -10.40 -12.46 15.16
C ILE A 37 -10.40 -13.43 16.36
N GLN A 38 -9.23 -14.01 16.68
CA GLN A 38 -9.07 -14.88 17.85
C GLN A 38 -9.41 -14.15 19.15
N PHE A 39 -8.90 -12.93 19.34
CA PHE A 39 -9.20 -12.13 20.52
C PHE A 39 -10.71 -11.80 20.65
N SER A 40 -11.37 -11.44 19.53
CA SER A 40 -12.81 -11.17 19.50
C SER A 40 -13.64 -12.40 19.85
N ARG A 41 -13.27 -13.57 19.31
CA ARG A 41 -13.90 -14.86 19.66
C ARG A 41 -13.73 -15.18 21.13
N PHE A 42 -12.51 -15.07 21.66
CA PHE A 42 -12.22 -15.29 23.08
C PHE A 42 -13.04 -14.36 23.98
N THR A 43 -13.13 -13.07 23.63
CA THR A 43 -13.90 -12.09 24.40
C THR A 43 -15.40 -12.40 24.39
N LYS A 44 -15.96 -12.82 23.24
CA LYS A 44 -17.37 -13.25 23.16
C LYS A 44 -17.62 -14.50 23.98
N LEU A 45 -16.70 -15.46 23.95
CA LEU A 45 -16.79 -16.69 24.72
C LEU A 45 -16.69 -16.43 26.23
N SER A 46 -15.78 -15.54 26.67
CA SER A 46 -15.66 -15.16 28.07
C SER A 46 -16.91 -14.40 28.56
N GLN A 47 -17.51 -13.55 27.73
CA GLN A 47 -18.78 -12.89 28.03
C GLN A 47 -19.93 -13.90 28.16
N ARG A 48 -20.00 -14.90 27.28
CA ARG A 48 -20.96 -16.00 27.37
C ARG A 48 -20.79 -16.81 28.66
N MET A 49 -19.55 -17.18 29.01
CA MET A 49 -19.27 -17.90 30.26
C MET A 49 -19.64 -17.07 31.50
N ALA A 50 -19.33 -15.77 31.50
CA ALA A 50 -19.73 -14.86 32.58
C ALA A 50 -21.25 -14.69 32.69
N ALA A 51 -21.98 -14.69 31.56
CA ALA A 51 -23.44 -14.66 31.54
C ALA A 51 -24.06 -15.97 32.04
N GLN A 52 -23.47 -17.13 31.68
CA GLN A 52 -23.88 -18.43 32.19
C GLN A 52 -23.67 -18.56 33.71
N GLN A 53 -22.53 -18.08 34.23
CA GLN A 53 -22.27 -18.04 35.68
C GLN A 53 -23.29 -17.16 36.44
N LYS A 54 -23.91 -16.18 35.76
CA LYS A 54 -24.97 -15.33 36.32
C LYS A 54 -26.39 -15.92 36.20
N GLY A 55 -26.55 -17.16 35.75
CA GLY A 55 -27.83 -17.88 35.77
C GLY A 55 -28.81 -17.52 34.65
N LEU A 56 -28.38 -16.79 33.62
CA LEU A 56 -29.19 -16.51 32.42
C LEU A 56 -28.98 -17.63 31.38
N ALA A 57 -29.86 -18.62 31.45
CA ALA A 57 -30.21 -19.69 30.49
C ALA A 57 -29.20 -20.20 29.43
N GLY A 58 -28.98 -21.52 29.46
CA GLY A 58 -28.89 -22.46 28.34
C GLY A 58 -28.04 -22.06 27.12
N ALA A 59 -26.83 -22.62 27.02
CA ALA A 59 -26.14 -22.71 25.72
C ALA A 59 -25.65 -24.15 25.51
N GLU A 60 -26.05 -24.72 24.38
CA GLU A 60 -25.42 -25.91 23.80
C GLU A 60 -23.92 -25.67 23.69
N SER A 61 -23.14 -26.64 24.17
CA SER A 61 -21.69 -26.67 24.03
C SER A 61 -21.35 -27.09 22.60
N ASP A 62 -21.46 -26.17 21.65
CA ASP A 62 -20.74 -26.30 20.40
C ASP A 62 -19.26 -26.14 20.73
N GLU A 63 -18.57 -27.27 20.91
CA GLU A 63 -17.12 -27.35 20.84
C GLU A 63 -16.68 -27.02 19.40
N GLU A 64 -16.78 -25.75 19.01
CA GLU A 64 -16.09 -25.25 17.82
C GLU A 64 -14.59 -25.40 18.05
N LYS A 65 -14.02 -26.49 17.55
CA LYS A 65 -12.57 -26.70 17.54
C LYS A 65 -11.92 -25.47 16.91
N GLU A 66 -11.00 -24.86 17.64
CA GLU A 66 -10.24 -23.70 17.17
C GLU A 66 -9.33 -24.12 16.02
N GLU A 67 -9.82 -23.99 14.80
CA GLU A 67 -9.01 -24.22 13.61
C GLU A 67 -8.15 -22.99 13.31
N PRO A 68 -6.86 -23.17 12.97
CA PRO A 68 -5.99 -22.06 12.65
C PRO A 68 -6.42 -21.41 11.33
N LEU A 69 -6.64 -20.11 11.40
CA LEU A 69 -7.01 -19.29 10.25
C LEU A 69 -5.83 -19.19 9.28
N ILE A 70 -6.06 -19.52 8.01
CA ILE A 70 -5.10 -19.28 6.93
C ILE A 70 -5.21 -17.81 6.52
N GLY A 71 -4.08 -17.18 6.19
CA GLY A 71 -4.05 -15.79 5.73
C GLY A 71 -4.87 -15.59 4.45
N LEU A 72 -5.47 -14.41 4.31
CA LEU A 72 -6.30 -14.06 3.16
C LEU A 72 -5.39 -13.75 1.94
N PRO A 73 -5.71 -14.25 0.74
CA PRO A 73 -5.03 -13.86 -0.49
C PRO A 73 -5.50 -12.44 -0.87
N ILE A 74 -4.82 -11.45 -0.31
CA ILE A 74 -5.15 -10.03 -0.46
C ILE A 74 -4.00 -9.33 -1.20
N ASP A 75 -4.34 -8.64 -2.28
CA ASP A 75 -3.43 -7.72 -2.94
C ASP A 75 -3.36 -6.43 -2.11
N LEU A 76 -2.19 -5.99 -1.66
CA LEU A 76 -2.02 -4.70 -0.96
C LEU A 76 -1.08 -3.74 -1.71
N THR A 77 -0.83 -4.04 -2.97
CA THR A 77 0.17 -3.39 -3.80
C THR A 77 -0.18 -1.93 -4.11
N ILE A 78 0.84 -1.07 -4.11
CA ILE A 78 0.79 0.24 -4.77
C ILE A 78 1.23 0.08 -6.23
N ILE A 79 0.39 0.55 -7.15
CA ILE A 79 0.59 0.49 -8.59
C ILE A 79 0.44 1.89 -9.16
N GLY A 80 1.53 2.46 -9.65
CA GLY A 80 1.56 3.68 -10.44
C GLY A 80 1.90 3.32 -11.89
N SER A 81 1.04 3.71 -12.83
CA SER A 81 1.27 3.47 -14.25
C SER A 81 1.25 4.77 -15.03
N ASP A 82 2.30 4.98 -15.81
CA ASP A 82 2.33 5.98 -16.87
C ASP A 82 1.61 5.43 -18.12
N LYS A 83 0.60 6.13 -18.62
CA LYS A 83 -0.21 5.73 -19.79
C LYS A 83 -0.44 6.92 -20.71
N GLU A 84 -0.48 6.66 -22.01
CA GLU A 84 -0.90 7.65 -23.00
C GLU A 84 -2.32 8.14 -22.68
N GLY A 85 -2.44 9.38 -22.20
CA GLY A 85 -3.70 9.99 -21.77
C GLY A 85 -3.76 10.40 -20.30
N GLY A 86 -2.75 10.06 -19.51
CA GLY A 86 -2.57 10.49 -18.12
C GLY A 86 -2.36 9.30 -17.18
N ASP A 87 -1.66 9.57 -16.08
CA ASP A 87 -1.22 8.50 -15.20
C ASP A 87 -2.36 7.96 -14.35
N SER A 88 -2.18 6.74 -13.85
CA SER A 88 -3.07 6.14 -12.88
C SER A 88 -2.33 5.64 -11.65
N LEU A 89 -2.96 5.76 -10.49
CA LEU A 89 -2.38 5.40 -9.20
C LEU A 89 -3.41 4.63 -8.38
N THR A 90 -3.07 3.39 -8.04
CA THR A 90 -3.90 2.48 -7.25
C THR A 90 -3.13 2.05 -6.02
N PHE A 91 -3.72 2.15 -4.82
CA PHE A 91 -3.07 1.78 -3.57
C PHE A 91 -4.11 1.46 -2.49
N VAL A 92 -3.65 0.93 -1.35
CA VAL A 92 -4.50 0.64 -0.20
C VAL A 92 -4.28 1.66 0.91
N THR A 93 -5.36 2.09 1.55
CA THR A 93 -5.33 2.98 2.72
C THR A 93 -6.05 2.34 3.90
N TYR A 94 -5.72 2.80 5.11
CA TYR A 94 -6.61 2.60 6.25
C TYR A 94 -7.92 3.36 6.02
N GLN A 95 -9.06 2.72 6.27
CA GLN A 95 -10.33 3.43 6.28
C GLN A 95 -10.41 4.30 7.53
N MET A 96 -10.50 5.62 7.32
CA MET A 96 -10.70 6.54 8.42
C MET A 96 -12.16 6.48 8.86
N ASP A 97 -12.40 6.34 10.16
CA ASP A 97 -13.74 6.47 10.73
C ASP A 97 -14.21 7.92 10.57
N LEU A 98 -15.14 8.14 9.65
CA LEU A 98 -15.80 9.43 9.42
C LEU A 98 -17.07 9.60 10.27
N GLY A 99 -17.34 8.66 11.20
CA GLY A 99 -18.43 8.72 12.18
C GLY A 99 -19.81 8.28 11.66
N THR A 100 -19.93 7.88 10.39
CA THR A 100 -21.20 7.42 9.81
C THR A 100 -21.45 5.93 10.01
N ILE A 101 -20.40 5.11 9.96
CA ILE A 101 -20.43 3.68 10.21
C ILE A 101 -19.19 3.37 11.05
N PRO A 102 -19.32 2.70 12.21
CA PRO A 102 -18.16 2.31 12.98
C PRO A 102 -17.29 1.38 12.13
N MET A 103 -16.09 1.83 11.80
CA MET A 103 -15.14 1.07 11.00
C MET A 103 -14.22 0.31 11.94
N GLU A 104 -13.95 -0.95 11.59
CA GLU A 104 -12.94 -1.72 12.32
C GLU A 104 -11.56 -1.06 12.10
N PRO A 105 -10.68 -1.02 13.11
CA PRO A 105 -9.38 -0.34 13.00
C PRO A 105 -8.41 -1.01 12.00
N TRP A 106 -8.76 -2.19 11.48
CA TRP A 106 -8.02 -2.89 10.41
C TRP A 106 -8.75 -2.81 9.06
N ALA A 107 -9.84 -2.06 8.96
CA ALA A 107 -10.57 -1.90 7.72
C ALA A 107 -9.70 -1.14 6.71
N LEU A 108 -9.55 -1.74 5.52
CA LEU A 108 -8.74 -1.20 4.44
C LEU A 108 -9.65 -0.79 3.28
N ALA A 109 -9.25 0.26 2.57
CA ALA A 109 -9.87 0.69 1.33
C ALA A 109 -8.86 0.67 0.19
N ARG A 110 -9.29 0.24 -0.99
CA ARG A 110 -8.58 0.45 -2.23
C ARG A 110 -8.96 1.83 -2.75
N VAL A 111 -7.94 2.64 -3.02
CA VAL A 111 -8.10 3.96 -3.64
C VAL A 111 -7.45 3.92 -5.02
N LYS A 112 -8.13 4.50 -6.01
CA LYS A 112 -7.60 4.68 -7.36
C LYS A 112 -7.83 6.10 -7.86
N TYR A 113 -6.79 6.70 -8.43
CA TYR A 113 -6.83 7.94 -9.18
C TYR A 113 -6.51 7.64 -10.65
N TRP A 114 -7.27 8.25 -11.58
CA TRP A 114 -7.02 8.11 -13.01
C TRP A 114 -7.58 9.30 -13.80
N VAL A 115 -7.08 9.47 -15.02
CA VAL A 115 -7.60 10.46 -15.97
C VAL A 115 -8.55 9.79 -16.97
N GLU A 116 -9.70 10.43 -17.20
CA GLU A 116 -10.65 10.00 -18.22
C GLU A 116 -11.34 11.25 -18.82
N GLY A 117 -11.27 11.41 -20.14
CA GLY A 117 -11.91 12.53 -20.83
C GLY A 117 -11.45 13.91 -20.36
N GLY A 118 -10.17 14.07 -20.01
CA GLY A 118 -9.63 15.34 -19.49
C GLY A 118 -10.11 15.69 -18.09
N ASN A 119 -10.51 14.70 -17.29
CA ASN A 119 -10.89 14.87 -15.89
C ASN A 119 -10.14 13.86 -15.02
N VAL A 120 -9.78 14.25 -13.80
CA VAL A 120 -9.23 13.32 -12.80
C VAL A 120 -10.37 12.80 -11.95
N PHE A 121 -10.46 11.48 -11.86
CA PHE A 121 -11.41 10.77 -11.01
C PHE A 121 -10.68 10.08 -9.86
N ARG A 122 -11.43 9.88 -8.78
CA ARG A 122 -11.06 9.09 -7.61
C ARG A 122 -12.13 8.04 -7.39
N ALA A 123 -11.74 6.82 -7.02
CA ALA A 123 -12.65 5.80 -6.51
C ALA A 123 -12.07 5.23 -5.21
N GLU A 124 -12.94 4.93 -4.26
CA GLU A 124 -12.60 4.33 -2.98
C GLU A 124 -13.56 3.18 -2.67
N GLY A 125 -13.04 1.97 -2.68
CA GLY A 125 -13.79 0.75 -2.40
C GLY A 125 -13.26 0.04 -1.17
N PRO A 126 -14.10 -0.61 -0.35
CA PRO A 126 -13.60 -1.41 0.75
C PRO A 126 -12.81 -2.60 0.21
N VAL A 127 -11.69 -2.93 0.85
CA VAL A 127 -10.99 -4.20 0.59
C VAL A 127 -11.67 -5.26 1.44
N THR A 128 -12.80 -5.76 0.94
CA THR A 128 -13.51 -6.86 1.57
C THR A 128 -12.92 -8.19 1.11
N VAL A 129 -12.93 -9.15 2.02
CA VAL A 129 -12.73 -10.55 1.64
C VAL A 129 -14.07 -11.23 1.84
N GLU A 130 -14.79 -11.42 0.73
CA GLU A 130 -16.19 -11.90 0.72
C GLU A 130 -16.36 -13.24 1.44
N LYS A 131 -15.30 -14.06 1.41
CA LYS A 131 -15.21 -15.31 2.17
C LYS A 131 -13.85 -15.34 2.83
N ILE A 132 -13.82 -15.19 4.16
CA ILE A 132 -12.69 -15.72 4.93
C ILE A 132 -12.66 -17.21 4.56
N PRO A 133 -11.58 -17.72 3.92
CA PRO A 133 -11.50 -19.12 3.54
C PRO A 133 -11.86 -19.96 4.76
N ARG A 134 -12.85 -20.86 4.60
CA ARG A 134 -13.06 -21.87 5.63
C ARG A 134 -11.76 -22.66 5.72
N CYS A 135 -11.28 -22.79 6.94
CA CYS A 135 -10.08 -23.50 7.31
C CYS A 135 -9.99 -24.85 6.56
N GLN A 136 -8.86 -25.11 5.91
CA GLN A 136 -8.50 -26.46 5.51
C GLN A 136 -7.98 -27.19 6.73
N SER A 137 -8.88 -27.87 7.45
CA SER A 137 -8.52 -28.85 8.49
C SER A 137 -7.67 -30.01 7.95
N ASP A 138 -7.58 -30.16 6.61
CA ASP A 138 -6.86 -31.26 5.96
C ASP A 138 -5.34 -31.08 5.88
N LEU A 139 -4.80 -29.86 6.04
CA LEU A 139 -3.35 -29.62 5.90
C LEU A 139 -2.53 -29.94 7.16
N ILE A 140 -3.14 -29.86 8.34
CA ILE A 140 -2.44 -30.13 9.62
C ILE A 140 -2.39 -31.62 9.93
N ALA A 141 -3.31 -32.42 9.39
CA ALA A 141 -3.26 -33.88 9.47
C ALA A 141 -2.01 -34.48 8.78
N GLN A 142 -1.30 -33.72 7.94
CA GLN A 142 -0.11 -34.20 7.22
C GLN A 142 1.21 -33.99 7.99
N ILE A 143 1.21 -33.27 9.12
CA ILE A 143 2.44 -32.94 9.88
C ILE A 143 2.54 -33.76 11.19
N SER A 144 1.55 -34.60 11.52
CA SER A 144 1.60 -35.45 12.71
C SER A 144 2.41 -36.74 12.47
N PRO A 145 3.26 -37.16 13.43
CA PRO A 145 4.17 -38.31 13.26
C PRO A 145 3.43 -39.66 13.21
N PRO A 146 4.06 -40.72 12.64
CA PRO A 146 3.38 -41.91 12.16
C PRO A 146 3.24 -42.96 13.26
N PHE A 147 2.26 -42.82 14.15
CA PHE A 147 1.88 -43.93 15.05
C PHE A 147 0.36 -44.06 15.15
N GLY A 148 -0.25 -44.53 14.05
CA GLY A 148 -1.64 -44.93 14.00
C GLY A 148 -2.01 -45.56 12.66
N PRO A 149 -2.95 -46.51 12.62
CA PRO A 149 -3.35 -47.18 11.39
C PRO A 149 -3.94 -46.17 10.42
N LYS A 150 -3.37 -46.14 9.20
CA LYS A 150 -3.76 -45.30 8.06
C LYS A 150 -5.28 -45.26 7.90
N PRO A 151 -5.96 -44.11 8.11
CA PRO A 151 -7.31 -43.95 7.58
C PRO A 151 -7.23 -43.97 6.06
N ALA A 152 -8.24 -44.55 5.42
CA ALA A 152 -8.36 -44.62 3.97
C ALA A 152 -8.18 -43.22 3.37
N ARG A 153 -7.22 -43.11 2.46
CA ARG A 153 -6.79 -41.89 1.78
C ARG A 153 -7.95 -41.36 0.94
N ALA A 154 -8.77 -40.49 1.52
CA ALA A 154 -9.59 -39.58 0.73
C ALA A 154 -8.59 -38.68 0.01
N GLU A 155 -8.61 -38.73 -1.33
CA GLU A 155 -7.88 -37.82 -2.20
C GLU A 155 -8.47 -36.42 -2.00
N ALA A 156 -7.99 -35.73 -0.96
CA ALA A 156 -8.21 -34.30 -0.84
C ALA A 156 -7.44 -33.67 -2.01
N GLU A 157 -8.18 -33.34 -3.08
CA GLU A 157 -7.72 -32.44 -4.13
C GLU A 157 -7.15 -31.20 -3.44
N ALA A 158 -5.83 -31.07 -3.48
CA ALA A 158 -5.15 -29.85 -3.07
C ALA A 158 -5.61 -28.75 -4.03
N LYS A 159 -6.69 -28.04 -3.67
CA LYS A 159 -7.11 -26.83 -4.37
C LYS A 159 -5.89 -25.91 -4.44
N GLU A 160 -5.54 -25.52 -5.66
CA GLU A 160 -4.49 -24.54 -5.90
C GLU A 160 -4.73 -23.30 -5.01
N PRO A 161 -3.66 -22.69 -4.47
CA PRO A 161 -3.80 -21.47 -3.67
C PRO A 161 -4.57 -20.43 -4.49
N GLU A 162 -5.70 -19.96 -3.93
CA GLU A 162 -6.51 -18.92 -4.57
C GLU A 162 -5.60 -17.72 -4.87
N GLN A 163 -5.53 -17.34 -6.16
CA GLN A 163 -4.79 -16.15 -6.55
C GLN A 163 -5.46 -14.92 -5.93
N PRO A 164 -4.68 -13.91 -5.51
CA PRO A 164 -5.24 -12.67 -4.98
C PRO A 164 -6.14 -12.02 -6.04
N GLN A 165 -7.28 -11.49 -5.59
CA GLN A 165 -8.15 -10.69 -6.45
C GLN A 165 -7.36 -9.51 -7.04
N SER A 166 -7.63 -9.17 -8.30
CA SER A 166 -6.97 -8.04 -8.94
C SER A 166 -7.33 -6.73 -8.24
N ALA A 167 -6.39 -5.78 -8.21
CA ALA A 167 -6.64 -4.44 -7.67
C ALA A 167 -7.90 -3.76 -8.25
N GLU A 168 -8.23 -4.04 -9.52
CA GLU A 168 -9.41 -3.50 -10.21
C GLU A 168 -10.73 -4.14 -9.75
N ASP A 169 -10.70 -5.40 -9.30
CA ASP A 169 -11.92 -6.12 -8.89
C ASP A 169 -12.55 -5.48 -7.65
N TYR A 170 -11.73 -4.98 -6.72
CA TYR A 170 -12.17 -4.26 -5.52
C TYR A 170 -12.91 -2.94 -5.83
N LEU A 171 -12.73 -2.40 -7.04
CA LEU A 171 -13.31 -1.13 -7.46
C LEU A 171 -14.53 -1.31 -8.37
N LYS A 172 -14.91 -2.56 -8.65
CA LYS A 172 -16.06 -2.85 -9.50
C LYS A 172 -17.36 -2.45 -8.83
N GLY A 173 -18.10 -1.52 -9.45
CA GLY A 173 -19.36 -1.01 -8.92
C GLY A 173 -19.21 0.06 -7.83
N VAL A 174 -17.98 0.46 -7.51
CA VAL A 174 -17.70 1.56 -6.59
C VAL A 174 -17.99 2.90 -7.28
N PRO A 175 -18.67 3.87 -6.61
CA PRO A 175 -18.92 5.17 -7.19
C PRO A 175 -17.61 5.93 -7.46
N ARG A 176 -17.52 6.55 -8.65
CA ARG A 176 -16.41 7.45 -8.99
C ARG A 176 -16.72 8.89 -8.58
N GLU A 177 -15.76 9.52 -7.94
CA GLU A 177 -15.75 10.92 -7.53
C GLU A 177 -14.95 11.74 -8.55
N LEU A 178 -15.52 12.85 -9.02
CA LEU A 178 -14.83 13.78 -9.91
C LEU A 178 -14.02 14.78 -9.09
N VAL A 179 -12.69 14.71 -9.18
CA VAL A 179 -11.78 15.52 -8.36
C VAL A 179 -11.35 16.79 -9.09
N ALA A 180 -11.02 16.70 -10.38
CA ALA A 180 -10.62 17.85 -11.18
C ALA A 180 -11.16 17.78 -12.60
N ARG A 181 -11.53 18.96 -13.14
CA ARG A 181 -12.00 19.13 -14.52
C ARG A 181 -10.96 19.85 -15.37
N ASN A 182 -11.03 19.66 -16.68
CA ASN A 182 -10.16 20.31 -17.68
C ASN A 182 -8.66 20.04 -17.42
N VAL A 183 -8.35 18.82 -17.01
CA VAL A 183 -7.00 18.34 -16.79
C VAL A 183 -6.33 18.12 -18.15
N ARG A 184 -5.18 18.78 -18.33
CA ARG A 184 -4.32 18.68 -19.51
C ARG A 184 -3.14 17.73 -19.30
N ALA A 185 -2.68 17.61 -18.06
CA ALA A 185 -1.66 16.65 -17.64
C ALA A 185 -1.92 16.26 -16.18
N PHE A 186 -1.69 14.98 -15.88
CA PHE A 186 -1.72 14.41 -14.55
C PHE A 186 -0.61 13.37 -14.52
N ASP A 187 0.57 13.81 -14.08
CA ASP A 187 1.80 13.05 -14.18
C ASP A 187 2.30 12.74 -12.77
N LEU A 188 2.78 11.53 -12.59
CA LEU A 188 3.26 10.96 -11.35
C LEU A 188 4.75 10.63 -11.48
N GLY A 189 5.48 10.84 -10.39
CA GLY A 189 6.87 10.43 -10.29
C GLY A 189 7.12 9.79 -8.95
N PHE A 190 7.80 8.65 -8.93
CA PHE A 190 8.03 7.85 -7.74
C PHE A 190 9.49 7.97 -7.31
N GLY A 191 9.72 8.67 -6.21
CA GLY A 191 11.06 8.90 -5.68
C GLY A 191 11.55 7.74 -4.83
N TYR A 192 12.77 7.30 -5.06
CA TYR A 192 13.43 6.26 -4.26
C TYR A 192 14.93 6.54 -4.10
N TRP A 193 15.51 5.98 -3.04
CA TRP A 193 16.93 6.13 -2.74
C TRP A 193 17.70 4.88 -3.16
N THR A 194 18.91 5.08 -3.68
CA THR A 194 19.89 4.05 -4.04
C THR A 194 21.26 4.46 -3.54
N ASP A 195 22.26 3.59 -3.65
CA ASP A 195 23.66 3.92 -3.31
C ASP A 195 24.22 5.07 -4.16
N GLU A 196 23.66 5.28 -5.36
CA GLU A 196 23.99 6.40 -6.26
C GLU A 196 23.23 7.70 -5.92
N GLY A 197 22.35 7.67 -4.91
CA GLY A 197 21.53 8.80 -4.47
C GLY A 197 20.06 8.68 -4.86
N TRP A 198 19.37 9.84 -4.89
CA TRP A 198 17.95 9.94 -5.23
C TRP A 198 17.70 9.69 -6.70
N LYS A 199 16.75 8.81 -7.00
CA LYS A 199 16.22 8.54 -8.35
C LYS A 199 14.71 8.73 -8.37
N GLU A 200 14.16 9.02 -9.55
CA GLU A 200 12.71 9.07 -9.80
C GLU A 200 12.37 8.09 -10.93
N ALA A 201 11.28 7.33 -10.77
CA ALA A 201 10.68 6.50 -11.81
C ALA A 201 9.34 7.10 -12.26
N SER A 202 8.95 6.88 -13.52
CA SER A 202 7.63 7.29 -14.03
C SER A 202 6.53 6.29 -13.67
N ASP A 203 6.90 5.05 -13.37
CA ASP A 203 6.02 3.98 -12.91
C ASP A 203 6.48 3.38 -11.58
N TRP A 204 5.59 2.65 -10.92
CA TRP A 204 5.91 1.91 -9.71
C TRP A 204 4.98 0.72 -9.53
N VAL A 205 5.54 -0.46 -9.28
CA VAL A 205 4.78 -1.64 -8.89
C VAL A 205 5.43 -2.18 -7.64
N ALA A 206 4.75 -2.03 -6.50
CA ALA A 206 5.22 -2.65 -5.27
C ALA A 206 5.34 -4.17 -5.49
N HIS A 207 6.35 -4.78 -4.90
CA HIS A 207 6.68 -6.21 -5.01
C HIS A 207 7.45 -6.64 -6.27
N GLU A 208 7.61 -5.78 -7.26
CA GLU A 208 8.60 -6.01 -8.32
C GLU A 208 10.01 -5.73 -7.81
N ARG A 209 11.03 -6.16 -8.55
CA ARG A 209 12.44 -5.89 -8.25
C ARG A 209 13.03 -5.13 -9.42
N ARG A 210 12.55 -3.94 -9.70
CA ARG A 210 12.95 -3.17 -10.89
C ARG A 210 13.80 -1.96 -10.54
N TYR A 211 13.56 -1.34 -9.39
CA TYR A 211 14.09 -0.01 -9.09
C TYR A 211 15.26 -0.04 -8.11
N ARG A 212 15.07 -0.62 -6.91
CA ARG A 212 16.12 -0.63 -5.87
C ARG A 212 17.09 -1.78 -6.03
N ASN A 213 16.55 -2.95 -6.36
CA ASN A 213 17.29 -4.21 -6.42
C ASN A 213 17.04 -4.92 -7.76
N PRO A 214 17.33 -4.29 -8.91
CA PRO A 214 17.13 -4.93 -10.21
C PRO A 214 17.86 -6.28 -10.27
N PRO A 215 17.21 -7.36 -10.76
CA PRO A 215 17.88 -8.64 -10.91
C PRO A 215 19.02 -8.52 -11.90
N PHE A 216 20.11 -9.23 -11.64
CA PHE A 216 21.11 -9.44 -12.68
C PHE A 216 20.53 -10.38 -13.73
N ASP A 217 20.48 -9.89 -14.98
CA ASP A 217 20.07 -10.68 -16.14
C ASP A 217 21.29 -11.43 -16.67
N ILE A 218 21.23 -12.76 -16.57
CA ILE A 218 22.30 -13.67 -16.97
C ILE A 218 21.65 -14.84 -17.68
N GLY A 219 22.24 -15.23 -18.81
CA GLY A 219 21.75 -16.33 -19.61
C GLY A 219 21.73 -17.66 -18.83
N PRO A 220 20.74 -18.54 -19.08
CA PRO A 220 20.66 -19.84 -18.42
C PRO A 220 21.88 -20.74 -18.66
N GLU A 221 22.67 -20.46 -19.70
CA GLU A 221 23.92 -21.12 -20.04
C GLU A 221 25.13 -20.74 -19.16
N ASP A 222 25.04 -19.67 -18.37
CA ASP A 222 26.14 -19.25 -17.49
C ASP A 222 26.26 -20.20 -16.27
N PRO A 223 27.46 -20.70 -15.93
CA PRO A 223 27.68 -21.53 -14.75
C PRO A 223 27.19 -20.92 -13.42
N SER A 224 27.09 -19.59 -13.37
CA SER A 224 26.68 -18.80 -12.22
C SER A 224 25.17 -18.60 -12.13
N PHE A 225 24.40 -19.00 -13.15
CA PHE A 225 22.96 -18.75 -13.26
C PHE A 225 22.18 -19.18 -12.01
N ALA A 226 22.40 -20.40 -11.52
CA ALA A 226 21.68 -20.92 -10.35
C ALA A 226 21.97 -20.11 -9.08
N LEU A 227 23.23 -19.68 -8.90
CA LEU A 227 23.66 -18.89 -7.75
C LEU A 227 23.06 -17.48 -7.82
N ILE A 228 23.07 -16.86 -9.00
CA ILE A 228 22.58 -15.50 -9.21
C ILE A 228 21.05 -15.46 -9.19
N ALA A 229 20.36 -16.48 -9.71
CA ALA A 229 18.93 -16.66 -9.54
C ALA A 229 18.55 -16.87 -8.05
N GLY A 230 19.36 -17.59 -7.28
CA GLY A 230 19.21 -17.70 -5.83
C GLY A 230 19.38 -16.36 -5.12
N TRP A 231 20.44 -15.62 -5.47
CA TRP A 231 20.73 -14.30 -4.93
C TRP A 231 19.63 -13.28 -5.25
N ASN A 232 19.21 -13.18 -6.52
CA ASN A 232 18.10 -12.34 -6.97
C ASN A 232 16.80 -12.66 -6.19
N ARG A 233 16.52 -13.94 -5.93
CA ARG A 233 15.35 -14.38 -5.13
C ARG A 233 15.43 -13.98 -3.65
N SER A 234 16.63 -13.87 -3.10
CA SER A 234 16.84 -13.49 -1.70
C SER A 234 16.71 -11.99 -1.43
N ARG A 235 16.81 -11.15 -2.47
CA ARG A 235 16.72 -9.70 -2.30
C ARG A 235 15.29 -9.26 -1.96
N PRO A 236 15.11 -8.22 -1.13
CA PRO A 236 13.79 -7.67 -0.90
C PRO A 236 13.23 -7.12 -2.22
N SER A 237 11.91 -7.20 -2.36
CA SER A 237 11.21 -6.52 -3.45
C SER A 237 11.16 -5.02 -3.21
N ASP A 238 10.83 -4.26 -4.25
CA ASP A 238 10.57 -2.84 -4.12
C ASP A 238 9.33 -2.66 -3.23
N GLY A 239 9.55 -2.11 -2.03
CA GLY A 239 8.46 -1.70 -1.14
C GLY A 239 7.74 -0.45 -1.66
N ILE A 240 7.47 0.49 -0.75
CA ILE A 240 6.79 1.75 -1.09
C ILE A 240 7.82 2.83 -1.40
N PRO A 241 7.57 3.71 -2.39
CA PRO A 241 8.50 4.77 -2.73
C PRO A 241 8.62 5.76 -1.56
N ALA A 242 9.70 6.54 -1.53
CA ALA A 242 9.91 7.53 -0.47
C ALA A 242 8.92 8.70 -0.58
N TYR A 243 8.63 9.11 -1.81
CA TYR A 243 7.68 10.15 -2.10
C TYR A 243 7.03 9.91 -3.46
N VAL A 244 5.86 10.51 -3.63
CA VAL A 244 5.19 10.65 -4.93
C VAL A 244 5.20 12.12 -5.30
N THR A 245 5.75 12.43 -6.46
CA THR A 245 5.64 13.73 -7.08
C THR A 245 4.41 13.72 -7.97
N VAL A 246 3.60 14.77 -7.88
CA VAL A 246 2.35 14.88 -8.64
C VAL A 246 2.37 16.20 -9.37
N THR A 247 2.22 16.14 -10.69
CA THR A 247 2.10 17.29 -11.57
C THR A 247 0.68 17.33 -12.12
N LEU A 248 -0.04 18.42 -11.86
CA LEU A 248 -1.39 18.63 -12.35
C LEU A 248 -1.41 19.90 -13.20
N ALA A 249 -1.72 19.76 -14.49
CA ALA A 249 -1.89 20.89 -15.39
C ALA A 249 -3.38 21.09 -15.71
N LEU A 250 -3.91 22.26 -15.38
CA LEU A 250 -5.33 22.59 -15.52
C LEU A 250 -5.56 23.65 -16.59
N GLY A 251 -6.51 23.39 -17.48
CA GLY A 251 -7.02 24.34 -18.47
C GLY A 251 -7.87 25.44 -17.85
N TYR A 252 -7.73 26.67 -18.32
CA TYR A 252 -8.49 27.83 -17.89
C TYR A 252 -8.68 28.87 -19.00
N GLY A 253 -9.63 29.79 -18.78
CA GLY A 253 -10.03 30.81 -19.77
C GLY A 253 -11.19 30.35 -20.66
N LYS A 254 -11.59 31.22 -21.60
CA LYS A 254 -12.58 30.87 -22.63
C LYS A 254 -11.98 29.70 -23.43
N ASP A 255 -12.68 28.57 -23.42
CA ASP A 255 -12.30 27.31 -24.10
C ASP A 255 -11.12 26.53 -23.49
N SER A 256 -10.75 26.79 -22.23
CA SER A 256 -9.64 26.09 -21.57
C SER A 256 -8.32 26.15 -22.36
N ALA A 257 -8.12 27.26 -23.10
CA ALA A 257 -7.01 27.45 -24.03
C ALA A 257 -5.68 27.75 -23.32
N LYS A 258 -5.75 28.30 -22.10
CA LYS A 258 -4.57 28.53 -21.26
C LYS A 258 -4.42 27.38 -20.28
N THR A 259 -3.19 27.06 -19.91
CA THR A 259 -2.90 25.99 -18.95
C THR A 259 -2.08 26.53 -17.79
N ARG A 260 -2.39 26.08 -16.58
CA ARG A 260 -1.58 26.34 -15.38
C ARG A 260 -1.18 25.02 -14.76
N ALA A 261 0.13 24.79 -14.68
CA ALA A 261 0.69 23.62 -14.04
C ALA A 261 0.97 23.88 -12.55
N PHE A 262 0.71 22.87 -11.75
CA PHE A 262 1.05 22.83 -10.34
C PHE A 262 1.79 21.52 -10.07
N ARG A 263 2.79 21.56 -9.19
CA ARG A 263 3.58 20.38 -8.83
C ARG A 263 3.71 20.33 -7.32
N THR A 264 3.51 19.15 -6.75
CA THR A 264 3.73 18.89 -5.32
C THR A 264 4.51 17.61 -5.12
N ARG A 265 5.19 17.49 -3.97
CA ARG A 265 5.90 16.30 -3.54
C ARG A 265 5.27 15.81 -2.24
N ILE A 266 4.72 14.60 -2.25
CA ILE A 266 4.04 13.98 -1.13
C ILE A 266 4.96 12.90 -0.57
N ARG A 267 5.54 13.17 0.61
CA ARG A 267 6.35 12.18 1.34
C ARG A 267 5.43 11.09 1.88
N LEU A 268 5.79 9.83 1.63
CA LEU A 268 5.08 8.67 2.15
C LEU A 268 5.67 8.26 3.51
N MET A 269 4.97 7.40 4.25
CA MET A 269 5.54 6.84 5.47
C MET A 269 6.85 6.12 5.16
N ASN A 270 7.84 6.26 6.04
CA ASN A 270 9.13 5.59 5.89
C ASN A 270 8.88 4.07 5.89
N SER A 271 9.01 3.41 4.75
CA SER A 271 9.14 1.95 4.73
C SER A 271 10.51 1.57 5.30
N THR A 272 10.66 0.36 5.79
CA THR A 272 11.94 -0.17 6.31
C THR A 272 13.09 -0.08 5.30
N GLU A 273 12.77 0.07 4.01
CA GLU A 273 13.71 0.22 2.91
C GLU A 273 13.87 1.67 2.43
N THR A 274 13.05 2.59 2.92
CA THR A 274 13.14 4.03 2.65
C THR A 274 14.16 4.70 3.56
N TYR A 275 15.27 4.01 3.88
CA TYR A 275 16.30 4.55 4.75
C TYR A 275 16.97 5.73 4.05
N GLU A 276 16.43 6.92 4.25
CA GLU A 276 17.20 8.16 4.15
C GLU A 276 18.37 7.96 5.11
N PRO A 277 19.63 7.91 4.66
CA PRO A 277 20.73 8.02 5.60
C PRO A 277 20.45 9.31 6.39
N PHE A 278 20.35 9.17 7.71
CA PHE A 278 20.08 10.23 8.66
C PHE A 278 21.28 11.20 8.68
N LEU A 279 21.57 11.84 7.55
CA LEU A 279 22.62 12.82 7.41
C LEU A 279 22.09 14.11 8.03
N ALA A 280 22.39 14.26 9.31
CA ALA A 280 22.83 15.53 9.88
C ALA A 280 21.99 16.75 9.48
N ALA A 281 20.66 16.69 9.64
CA ALA A 281 19.83 17.89 9.78
C ALA A 281 20.17 18.69 11.06
N PHE A 282 21.15 18.22 11.85
CA PHE A 282 21.85 18.94 12.92
C PHE A 282 23.22 19.52 12.50
N ALA A 283 23.54 19.62 11.21
CA ALA A 283 24.50 20.63 10.76
C ALA A 283 23.82 22.01 10.81
N LEU A 284 23.47 22.44 12.03
CA LEU A 284 23.24 23.84 12.35
C LEU A 284 24.48 24.60 11.87
N SER A 285 24.24 25.46 10.89
CA SER A 285 24.92 26.74 10.69
C SER A 285 25.94 27.09 11.78
N SER A 286 27.20 26.77 11.52
CA SER A 286 28.34 27.48 12.10
C SER A 286 29.40 27.70 11.03
N THR A 287 28.97 28.18 9.87
CA THR A 287 29.83 29.11 9.14
C THR A 287 29.79 30.44 9.89
N PRO A 288 30.89 30.87 10.53
CA PRO A 288 30.94 32.24 11.02
C PRO A 288 30.74 33.15 9.82
N TYR A 289 29.77 34.04 9.95
CA TYR A 289 29.51 35.13 9.04
C TYR A 289 30.81 35.94 8.92
N SER A 290 31.58 35.71 7.85
CA SER A 290 32.72 36.55 7.52
C SER A 290 32.16 37.88 7.03
N MET A 291 32.07 38.85 7.94
CA MET A 291 31.80 40.24 7.59
C MET A 291 32.79 40.68 6.51
N PRO A 292 32.34 41.33 5.42
CA PRO A 292 33.27 41.96 4.49
C PRO A 292 34.06 43.03 5.26
N ALA A 293 35.39 42.94 5.19
CA ALA A 293 36.27 43.92 5.80
C ALA A 293 35.96 45.33 5.27
N ALA A 294 35.84 46.28 6.20
CA ALA A 294 35.63 47.69 5.91
C ALA A 294 36.69 48.21 4.92
N ARG A 295 36.23 48.91 3.88
CA ARG A 295 37.10 49.66 2.96
C ARG A 295 37.94 50.66 3.78
N PRO A 296 39.26 50.76 3.56
CA PRO A 296 40.05 51.84 4.13
C PRO A 296 39.65 53.18 3.48
N PRO A 297 39.69 54.29 4.24
CA PRO A 297 39.34 55.60 3.71
C PRO A 297 40.40 56.07 2.71
N PHE A 298 39.91 56.68 1.63
CA PHE A 298 40.68 57.48 0.70
C PHE A 298 41.64 58.41 1.45
N ARG A 299 42.93 58.38 1.10
CA ARG A 299 43.82 59.53 1.24
C ARG A 299 44.17 60.03 -0.16
N ARG A 300 44.04 61.36 -0.30
CA ARG A 300 44.57 62.14 -1.41
C ARG A 300 46.09 62.08 -1.44
#